data_AF-A0ABD6CYF2-F1
#
_entry.id   AF-A0ABD6CYF2-F1
#
_cell.length_a   1.000
_cell.length_b   1.000
_cell.length_c   1.000
_cell.angle_alpha   90.00
_cell.angle_beta   90.00
_cell.angle_gamma   90.00
#
_symmetry.space_group_name_H-M   'P 1'
#
loop_
_entity.id
_entity.type
_entity.pdbx_description
1 polymer ?
#
loop_
_entity_poly.entity_id
_entity_poly.type
_entity_poly.pdbx_seq_one_letter_code
_entity_poly.pdbx_strand_id
1 'polypeptide(L)'
;MERGAIPLDTLDGPFDLQATVESGQSYLWTRADGGMYERDVAHGGDAWYETVVPPLDAVGNDRAVVRVRQADERLVWESTTDAVPILTHLLRLDDDLDAILGATPDDSLLARAYEAYRGMRLVRDPPFPCLISFICSAQMRVSRIHGMQRALATEYGDTLSVDGRTYHAFPTPTQLAARTEEELRALKLGYRAPYVGRTATMVADGEA
;
A
#
# COMPACT_ATOMS: atom_id res chain seq x y z
N MET A 1 17.18 7.11 -9.75
CA MET A 1 16.81 6.18 -8.66
C MET A 1 17.92 5.16 -8.46
N GLU A 2 18.17 4.76 -7.22
CA GLU A 2 18.91 3.54 -6.85
C GLU A 2 18.15 2.29 -7.29
N ARG A 3 18.87 1.17 -7.39
CA ARG A 3 18.32 -0.11 -7.85
C ARG A 3 18.92 -1.26 -7.06
N GLY A 4 18.13 -2.29 -6.82
CA GLY A 4 18.61 -3.49 -6.16
C GLY A 4 17.64 -4.66 -6.29
N ALA A 5 17.95 -5.74 -5.59
CA ALA A 5 17.08 -6.90 -5.51
C ALA A 5 17.16 -7.57 -4.13
N ILE A 6 16.04 -8.05 -3.62
CA ILE A 6 15.95 -8.87 -2.41
C ILE A 6 15.71 -10.33 -2.85
N PRO A 7 16.61 -11.27 -2.54
CA PRO A 7 16.36 -12.70 -2.77
C PRO A 7 15.17 -13.19 -1.94
N LEU A 8 14.27 -13.96 -2.55
CA LEU A 8 13.09 -14.50 -1.84
C LEU A 8 13.39 -15.80 -1.08
N ASP A 9 14.45 -16.51 -1.47
CA ASP A 9 14.94 -17.72 -0.81
C ASP A 9 15.55 -17.47 0.58
N THR A 10 15.81 -16.21 0.92
CA THR A 10 16.28 -15.80 2.25
C THR A 10 15.14 -15.48 3.23
N LEU A 11 13.88 -15.56 2.79
CA LEU A 11 12.72 -15.29 3.64
C LEU A 11 12.23 -16.57 4.31
N ASP A 12 11.69 -16.42 5.53
CA ASP A 12 10.99 -17.48 6.23
C ASP A 12 9.57 -17.62 5.63
N GLY A 13 9.42 -18.59 4.74
CA GLY A 13 8.21 -18.86 3.98
C GLY A 13 8.07 -18.04 2.66
N PRO A 14 7.11 -18.41 1.80
CA PRO A 14 6.99 -17.85 0.45
C PRO A 14 6.57 -16.38 0.43
N PHE A 15 6.69 -15.75 -0.74
CA PHE A 15 6.22 -14.38 -0.99
C PHE A 15 5.56 -14.26 -2.37
N ASP A 16 4.45 -13.54 -2.40
CA ASP A 16 3.72 -13.16 -3.60
C ASP A 16 3.33 -11.67 -3.50
N LEU A 17 4.02 -10.83 -4.26
CA LEU A 17 3.83 -9.39 -4.27
C LEU A 17 2.41 -9.01 -4.70
N GLN A 18 1.92 -9.60 -5.79
CA GLN A 18 0.62 -9.25 -6.34
C GLN A 18 -0.50 -9.63 -5.37
N ALA A 19 -0.46 -10.85 -4.82
CA ALA A 19 -1.42 -11.28 -3.81
C ALA A 19 -1.35 -10.39 -2.56
N THR A 20 -0.16 -9.95 -2.17
CA THR A 20 0.03 -9.07 -1.00
C THR A 20 -0.59 -7.69 -1.22
N VAL A 21 -0.30 -7.00 -2.33
CA VAL A 21 -0.74 -5.61 -2.53
C VAL A 21 -2.11 -5.48 -3.19
N GLU A 22 -2.63 -6.52 -3.84
CA GLU A 22 -3.97 -6.54 -4.47
C GLU A 22 -5.03 -7.31 -3.64
N SER A 23 -4.73 -7.79 -2.42
CA SER A 23 -5.72 -8.49 -1.57
C SER A 23 -6.82 -7.60 -0.99
N GLY A 24 -6.68 -6.27 -1.11
CA GLY A 24 -7.59 -5.28 -0.52
C GLY A 24 -7.18 -4.81 0.89
N GLN A 25 -6.03 -5.25 1.40
CA GLN A 25 -5.46 -4.76 2.67
C GLN A 25 -4.76 -3.40 2.54
N SER A 26 -4.25 -3.08 1.34
CA SER A 26 -3.61 -1.80 1.04
C SER A 26 -4.29 -1.12 -0.13
N TYR A 27 -4.25 0.22 -0.14
CA TYR A 27 -4.67 1.06 -1.26
C TYR A 27 -3.61 2.12 -1.62
N LEU A 28 -2.39 1.96 -1.07
CA LEU A 28 -1.27 2.90 -1.22
C LEU A 28 -0.27 2.48 -2.29
N TRP A 29 -0.43 1.27 -2.82
CA TRP A 29 0.31 0.76 -3.96
C TRP A 29 -0.46 1.02 -5.25
N THR A 30 0.26 1.20 -6.35
CA THR A 30 -0.32 1.36 -7.68
C THR A 30 0.45 0.53 -8.68
N ARG A 31 -0.26 -0.28 -9.47
CA ARG A 31 0.34 -1.00 -10.57
C ARG A 31 0.68 -0.03 -11.71
N ALA A 32 1.93 -0.03 -12.15
CA ALA A 32 2.47 0.95 -13.09
C ALA A 32 1.87 0.84 -14.51
N ASP A 33 1.32 -0.33 -14.85
CA ASP A 33 0.61 -0.59 -16.10
C ASP A 33 -0.87 -0.14 -16.07
N GLY A 34 -1.35 0.35 -14.92
CA GLY A 34 -2.72 0.81 -14.72
C GLY A 34 -3.74 -0.28 -14.40
N GLY A 35 -3.39 -1.57 -14.45
CA GLY A 35 -4.37 -2.65 -14.34
C GLY A 35 -4.64 -3.16 -12.90
N MET A 36 -4.41 -2.30 -11.90
CA MET A 36 -4.68 -2.61 -10.49
C MET A 36 -6.16 -3.00 -10.28
N TYR A 37 -6.43 -4.15 -9.64
CA TYR A 37 -7.78 -4.66 -9.38
C TYR A 37 -8.65 -4.94 -10.63
N GLU A 38 -8.05 -5.21 -11.80
CA GLU A 38 -8.78 -5.67 -12.98
C GLU A 38 -9.20 -7.15 -12.93
N ARG A 39 -8.58 -7.94 -12.04
CA ARG A 39 -8.82 -9.38 -11.90
C ARG A 39 -9.29 -9.70 -10.48
N ASP A 40 -10.35 -10.49 -10.39
CA ASP A 40 -10.73 -11.16 -9.14
C ASP A 40 -9.77 -12.34 -8.95
N VAL A 41 -9.04 -12.42 -7.83
CA VAL A 41 -7.98 -13.43 -7.53
C VAL A 41 -6.66 -13.20 -8.29
N ALA A 42 -5.97 -12.10 -7.94
CA ALA A 42 -4.68 -11.72 -8.52
C ALA A 42 -3.50 -12.27 -7.69
N HIS A 43 -2.65 -13.10 -8.29
CA HIS A 43 -1.41 -13.62 -7.69
C HIS A 43 -0.41 -13.99 -8.80
N GLY A 44 0.88 -14.05 -8.47
CA GLY A 44 1.95 -14.51 -9.38
C GLY A 44 2.30 -13.58 -10.55
N GLY A 45 1.81 -12.35 -10.56
CA GLY A 45 2.17 -11.34 -11.57
C GLY A 45 3.57 -10.76 -11.40
N ASP A 46 4.13 -10.23 -12.50
CA ASP A 46 5.47 -9.62 -12.57
C ASP A 46 5.45 -8.10 -12.80
N ALA A 47 4.27 -7.50 -12.63
CA ALA A 47 4.06 -6.08 -12.85
C ALA A 47 4.84 -5.22 -11.84
N TRP A 48 5.18 -4.00 -12.27
CA TRP A 48 5.73 -2.99 -11.37
C TRP A 48 4.62 -2.40 -10.49
N TYR A 49 4.86 -2.36 -9.19
CA TYR A 49 4.06 -1.63 -8.22
C TYR A 49 4.86 -0.44 -7.69
N GLU A 50 4.17 0.66 -7.45
CA GLU A 50 4.76 1.95 -7.11
C GLU A 50 4.04 2.53 -5.88
N THR A 51 4.81 3.13 -4.97
CA THR A 51 4.29 3.87 -3.82
C THR A 51 5.22 5.02 -3.44
N VAL A 52 4.68 6.00 -2.71
CA VAL A 52 5.44 7.08 -2.11
C VAL A 52 5.31 6.95 -0.61
N VAL A 53 6.42 6.61 0.04
CA VAL A 53 6.50 6.33 1.45
C VAL A 53 6.79 7.64 2.19
N PRO A 54 5.94 8.08 3.13
CA PRO A 54 6.25 9.23 3.96
C PRO A 54 7.46 8.93 4.86
N PRO A 55 8.02 9.93 5.56
CA PRO A 55 8.90 9.65 6.70
C PRO A 55 8.26 8.64 7.65
N LEU A 56 9.01 7.62 8.02
CA LEU A 56 8.58 6.52 8.87
C LEU A 56 9.72 6.18 9.82
N ASP A 57 9.52 6.37 11.12
CA ASP A 57 10.54 6.18 12.16
C ASP A 57 11.28 4.83 12.06
N ALA A 58 10.57 3.78 11.60
CA ALA A 58 11.12 2.44 11.46
C ALA A 58 12.09 2.25 10.27
N VAL A 59 12.05 3.12 9.26
CA VAL A 59 12.80 2.92 7.99
C VAL A 59 13.55 4.16 7.49
N GLY A 60 13.19 5.37 7.94
CA GLY A 60 13.90 6.59 7.58
C GLY A 60 13.10 7.88 7.81
N ASN A 61 13.82 8.99 7.93
CA ASN A 61 13.24 10.31 8.19
C ASN A 61 12.82 11.06 6.92
N ASP A 62 13.16 10.53 5.75
CA ASP A 62 12.91 11.15 4.47
C ASP A 62 11.81 10.42 3.71
N ARG A 63 11.10 11.17 2.88
CA ARG A 63 10.15 10.59 1.94
C ARG A 63 10.89 9.83 0.84
N ALA A 64 10.35 8.69 0.45
CA ALA A 64 10.92 7.87 -0.62
C ALA A 64 9.89 7.50 -1.70
N VAL A 65 10.30 7.56 -2.96
CA VAL A 65 9.57 6.89 -4.05
C VAL A 65 10.10 5.47 -4.15
N VAL A 66 9.24 4.47 -4.14
CA VAL A 66 9.61 3.06 -4.26
C VAL A 66 8.83 2.43 -5.41
N ARG A 67 9.56 1.74 -6.28
CA ARG A 67 9.01 0.85 -7.31
C ARG A 67 9.55 -0.55 -7.02
N VAL A 68 8.69 -1.55 -7.08
CA VAL A 68 9.07 -2.94 -6.86
C VAL A 68 8.28 -3.85 -7.78
N ARG A 69 8.91 -4.94 -8.22
CA ARG A 69 8.23 -6.06 -8.87
C ARG A 69 8.82 -7.36 -8.38
N GLN A 70 8.02 -8.41 -8.40
CA GLN A 70 8.51 -9.78 -8.24
C GLN A 70 8.87 -10.32 -9.62
N ALA A 71 10.10 -10.77 -9.79
CA ALA A 71 10.57 -11.40 -11.01
C ALA A 71 11.50 -12.55 -10.62
N ASP A 72 11.19 -13.74 -11.12
CA ASP A 72 11.85 -14.97 -10.70
C ASP A 72 11.77 -15.13 -9.16
N GLU A 73 12.86 -15.52 -8.51
CA GLU A 73 12.97 -15.68 -7.05
C GLU A 73 13.45 -14.40 -6.34
N ARG A 74 13.11 -13.21 -6.89
CA ARG A 74 13.60 -11.92 -6.38
C ARG A 74 12.53 -10.83 -6.39
N LEU A 75 12.63 -9.91 -5.42
CA LEU A 75 12.00 -8.59 -5.50
C LEU A 75 13.00 -7.60 -6.07
N VAL A 76 12.78 -7.21 -7.33
CA VAL A 76 13.59 -6.20 -8.00
C VAL A 76 12.97 -4.83 -7.73
N TRP A 77 13.80 -3.87 -7.30
CA TRP A 77 13.32 -2.56 -6.89
C TRP A 77 14.11 -1.40 -7.49
N GLU A 78 13.43 -0.26 -7.61
CA GLU A 78 14.01 1.05 -7.92
C GLU A 78 13.48 2.07 -6.91
N SER A 79 14.35 2.91 -6.33
CA SER A 79 13.92 3.89 -5.33
C SER A 79 14.81 5.12 -5.26
N THR A 80 14.32 6.18 -4.63
CA THR A 80 15.11 7.39 -4.34
C THR A 80 16.12 7.21 -3.20
N THR A 81 16.06 6.09 -2.48
CA THR A 81 16.97 5.68 -1.41
C THR A 81 17.14 4.16 -1.46
N ASP A 82 17.91 3.57 -0.55
CA ASP A 82 17.94 2.11 -0.37
C ASP A 82 16.56 1.61 0.06
N ALA A 83 15.91 0.83 -0.80
CA ALA A 83 14.56 0.35 -0.57
C ALA A 83 14.50 -0.90 0.31
N VAL A 84 15.64 -1.54 0.63
CA VAL A 84 15.62 -2.82 1.38
C VAL A 84 14.93 -2.67 2.75
N PRO A 85 15.29 -1.71 3.62
CA PRO A 85 14.60 -1.54 4.90
C PRO A 85 13.11 -1.19 4.74
N ILE A 86 12.79 -0.36 3.74
CA ILE A 86 11.43 0.07 3.44
C ILE A 86 10.55 -1.11 3.00
N LEU A 87 11.02 -1.91 2.04
CA LEU A 87 10.30 -3.05 1.51
C LEU A 87 10.17 -4.15 2.57
N THR A 88 11.23 -4.43 3.33
CA THR A 88 11.16 -5.36 4.47
C THR A 88 10.08 -4.95 5.45
N HIS A 89 10.02 -3.67 5.83
CA HIS A 89 9.03 -3.17 6.76
C HIS A 89 7.60 -3.19 6.20
N LEU A 90 7.38 -2.60 5.01
CA LEU A 90 6.05 -2.41 4.44
C LEU A 90 5.41 -3.73 3.99
N LEU A 91 6.21 -4.66 3.48
CA LEU A 91 5.74 -5.97 2.99
C LEU A 91 5.93 -7.09 4.03
N ARG A 92 6.39 -6.73 5.23
CA ARG A 92 6.68 -7.64 6.36
C ARG A 92 7.49 -8.87 5.93
N LEU A 93 8.59 -8.61 5.23
CA LEU A 93 9.50 -9.66 4.78
C LEU A 93 10.27 -10.29 5.95
N ASP A 94 10.28 -9.62 7.11
CA ASP A 94 10.86 -10.06 8.38
C ASP A 94 9.96 -11.00 9.20
N ASP A 95 8.71 -11.23 8.77
CA ASP A 95 7.83 -12.21 9.42
C ASP A 95 8.22 -13.66 9.03
N ASP A 96 8.19 -14.56 10.01
CA ASP A 96 8.23 -16.00 9.77
C ASP A 96 6.85 -16.51 9.34
N LEU A 97 6.60 -16.52 8.03
CA LEU A 97 5.31 -16.92 7.49
C LEU A 97 5.06 -18.42 7.72
N ASP A 98 6.10 -19.25 7.66
CA ASP A 98 5.96 -20.69 7.89
C ASP A 98 5.51 -20.98 9.34
N ALA A 99 6.07 -20.27 10.33
CA ALA A 99 5.61 -20.37 11.72
C ALA A 99 4.18 -19.83 11.92
N ILE A 100 3.82 -18.71 11.26
CA ILE A 100 2.45 -18.16 11.33
C ILE A 100 1.44 -19.17 10.78
N LEU A 101 1.72 -19.78 9.62
CA LEU A 101 0.86 -20.79 9.03
C LEU A 101 0.83 -22.07 9.88
N GLY A 102 1.98 -22.50 10.41
CA GLY A 102 2.10 -23.68 11.28
C GLY A 102 1.38 -23.54 12.63
N ALA A 103 1.09 -22.32 13.08
CA ALA A 103 0.32 -22.06 14.30
C ALA A 103 -1.21 -22.16 14.10
N THR A 104 -1.69 -22.33 12.86
CA THR A 104 -3.12 -22.42 12.54
C THR A 104 -3.65 -23.84 12.71
N PRO A 105 -4.95 -24.02 13.01
CA PRO A 105 -5.51 -25.36 13.16
C PRO A 105 -5.47 -26.13 11.84
N ASP A 106 -5.36 -27.47 11.93
CA ASP A 106 -5.49 -28.35 10.78
C ASP A 106 -6.95 -28.35 10.29
N ASP A 107 -7.25 -27.39 9.40
CA ASP A 107 -8.57 -27.16 8.83
C ASP A 107 -8.49 -27.10 7.30
N SER A 108 -9.29 -27.93 6.63
CA SER A 108 -9.33 -28.01 5.17
C SER A 108 -9.69 -26.69 4.47
N LEU A 109 -10.44 -25.80 5.12
CA LEU A 109 -10.76 -24.48 4.61
C LEU A 109 -9.53 -23.58 4.62
N LEU A 110 -8.74 -23.62 5.70
CA LEU A 110 -7.49 -22.87 5.81
C LEU A 110 -6.46 -23.40 4.80
N ALA A 111 -6.31 -24.73 4.69
CA ALA A 111 -5.41 -25.35 3.73
C ALA A 111 -5.71 -24.89 2.29
N ARG A 112 -6.98 -24.85 1.89
CA ARG A 112 -7.41 -24.33 0.58
C ARG A 112 -7.11 -22.85 0.40
N ALA A 113 -7.24 -22.05 1.45
CA ALA A 113 -6.92 -20.62 1.39
C ALA A 113 -5.41 -20.40 1.21
N TYR A 114 -4.58 -21.15 1.94
CA TYR A 114 -3.12 -21.09 1.82
C TYR A 114 -2.62 -21.63 0.49
N GLU A 115 -3.25 -22.67 -0.08
CA GLU A 115 -2.91 -23.13 -1.42
C GLU A 115 -3.17 -22.04 -2.47
N ALA A 116 -4.30 -21.34 -2.36
CA ALA A 116 -4.65 -20.25 -3.28
C ALA A 116 -3.77 -19.00 -3.13
N TYR A 117 -3.28 -18.69 -1.92
CA TYR A 117 -2.58 -17.44 -1.61
C TYR A 117 -1.29 -17.64 -0.81
N ARG A 118 -0.51 -18.67 -1.16
CA ARG A 118 0.59 -19.18 -0.33
C ARG A 118 1.60 -18.12 0.11
N GLY A 119 1.94 -17.18 -0.77
CA GLY A 119 2.92 -16.11 -0.51
C GLY A 119 2.31 -14.77 -0.07
N MET A 120 1.00 -14.69 0.16
CA MET A 120 0.36 -13.45 0.60
C MET A 120 0.80 -13.11 2.02
N ARG A 121 1.41 -11.93 2.19
CA ARG A 121 1.81 -11.42 3.51
C ARG A 121 0.91 -10.27 3.95
N LEU A 122 0.96 -9.94 5.23
CA LEU A 122 0.36 -8.72 5.75
C LEU A 122 1.21 -7.51 5.37
N VAL A 123 0.57 -6.39 5.05
CA VAL A 123 1.27 -5.11 4.86
C VAL A 123 1.36 -4.34 6.18
N ARG A 124 2.33 -3.43 6.25
CA ARG A 124 2.49 -2.46 7.34
C ARG A 124 2.38 -1.04 6.80
N ASP A 125 1.21 -0.71 6.27
CA ASP A 125 0.93 0.61 5.70
C ASP A 125 1.03 1.73 6.75
N PRO A 126 1.45 2.95 6.35
CA PRO A 126 1.40 4.12 7.22
C PRO A 126 0.01 4.32 7.85
N PRO A 127 -0.10 4.57 9.16
CA PRO A 127 -1.39 4.55 9.87
C PRO A 127 -2.44 5.53 9.32
N PHE A 128 -2.05 6.78 9.03
CA PHE A 128 -3.00 7.80 8.60
C PHE A 128 -3.61 7.52 7.20
N PRO A 129 -2.81 7.27 6.14
CA PRO A 129 -3.36 6.86 4.86
C PRO A 129 -4.20 5.58 4.93
N CYS A 130 -3.80 4.61 5.77
CA CYS A 130 -4.59 3.39 6.02
C CYS A 130 -5.97 3.74 6.63
N LEU A 131 -6.00 4.56 7.68
CA LEU A 131 -7.25 5.03 8.31
C LEU A 131 -8.19 5.69 7.29
N ILE A 132 -7.70 6.61 6.46
CA ILE A 132 -8.50 7.26 5.42
C ILE A 132 -9.00 6.24 4.38
N SER A 133 -8.15 5.29 3.99
CA SER A 133 -8.53 4.23 3.04
C SER A 133 -9.71 3.39 3.55
N PHE A 134 -9.70 3.03 4.84
CA PHE A 134 -10.77 2.23 5.44
C PHE A 134 -12.03 3.05 5.78
N ILE A 135 -11.91 4.36 6.03
CA ILE A 135 -13.10 5.25 6.03
C ILE A 135 -13.75 5.23 4.65
N CYS A 136 -12.94 5.30 3.58
CA CYS A 136 -13.40 5.23 2.19
C CYS A 136 -13.96 3.85 1.80
N SER A 137 -13.61 2.77 2.51
CA SER A 137 -13.95 1.39 2.13
C SER A 137 -15.36 0.96 2.49
N ALA A 138 -15.96 1.58 3.52
CA ALA A 138 -17.30 1.21 3.99
C ALA A 138 -18.30 1.18 2.83
N GLN A 139 -18.96 0.06 2.53
CA GLN A 139 -19.89 -0.11 1.40
C GLN A 139 -19.31 0.33 0.04
N MET A 140 -18.12 -0.18 -0.33
CA MET A 140 -17.43 0.18 -1.57
C MET A 140 -16.72 -1.03 -2.21
N ARG A 141 -16.42 -0.94 -3.51
CA ARG A 141 -15.61 -1.93 -4.24
C ARG A 141 -14.13 -1.53 -4.19
N VAL A 142 -13.23 -2.49 -4.10
CA VAL A 142 -11.76 -2.27 -4.00
C VAL A 142 -11.22 -1.31 -5.05
N SER A 143 -11.62 -1.46 -6.32
CA SER A 143 -11.20 -0.57 -7.42
C SER A 143 -11.66 0.88 -7.23
N ARG A 144 -12.84 1.11 -6.66
CA ARG A 144 -13.32 2.47 -6.34
C ARG A 144 -12.62 3.07 -5.12
N ILE A 145 -12.27 2.25 -4.13
CA ILE A 145 -11.50 2.70 -2.96
C ILE A 145 -10.13 3.18 -3.41
N HIS A 146 -9.43 2.37 -4.22
CA HIS A 146 -8.16 2.72 -4.84
C HIS A 146 -8.26 4.01 -5.65
N GLY A 147 -9.28 4.13 -6.51
CA GLY A 147 -9.53 5.35 -7.28
C GLY A 147 -9.69 6.60 -6.41
N MET A 148 -10.40 6.50 -5.27
CA MET A 148 -10.51 7.60 -4.31
C MET A 148 -9.16 7.95 -3.67
N GLN A 149 -8.34 6.96 -3.30
CA GLN A 149 -7.00 7.23 -2.74
C GLN A 149 -6.07 7.89 -3.77
N ARG A 150 -6.12 7.44 -5.02
CA ARG A 150 -5.37 8.04 -6.14
C ARG A 150 -5.80 9.49 -6.38
N ALA A 151 -7.10 9.77 -6.33
CA ALA A 151 -7.62 11.12 -6.49
C ALA A 151 -7.16 12.03 -5.35
N LEU A 152 -7.22 11.56 -4.10
CA LEU A 152 -6.73 12.29 -2.93
C LEU A 152 -5.23 12.61 -3.04
N ALA A 153 -4.41 11.61 -3.39
CA ALA A 153 -2.97 11.80 -3.59
C ALA A 153 -2.66 12.79 -4.71
N THR A 154 -3.34 12.68 -5.85
CA THR A 154 -3.11 13.54 -7.02
C THR A 154 -3.50 14.99 -6.74
N GLU A 155 -4.65 15.21 -6.09
CA GLU A 155 -5.20 16.55 -5.89
C GLU A 155 -4.57 17.28 -4.69
N TYR A 156 -4.30 16.57 -3.60
CA TYR A 156 -3.95 17.19 -2.31
C TYR A 156 -2.60 16.75 -1.73
N GLY A 157 -1.94 15.77 -2.34
CA GLY A 157 -0.64 15.30 -1.91
C GLY A 157 0.51 16.05 -2.59
N ASP A 158 1.70 16.00 -1.99
CA ASP A 158 2.86 16.62 -2.65
C ASP A 158 3.26 15.82 -3.90
N THR A 159 3.70 16.57 -4.91
CA THR A 159 4.18 16.04 -6.18
C THR A 159 5.70 15.87 -6.16
N LEU A 160 6.18 14.69 -6.57
CA LEU A 160 7.61 14.39 -6.69
C LEU A 160 7.93 14.10 -8.16
N SER A 161 9.00 14.72 -8.67
CA SER A 161 9.53 14.42 -10.00
C SER A 161 10.85 13.65 -9.87
N VAL A 162 10.86 12.39 -10.30
CA VAL A 162 12.02 11.50 -10.19
C VAL A 162 12.24 10.82 -11.53
N ASP A 163 13.44 10.94 -12.09
CA ASP A 163 13.82 10.36 -13.39
C ASP A 163 12.81 10.65 -14.52
N GLY A 164 12.26 11.86 -14.56
CA GLY A 164 11.27 12.29 -15.56
C GLY A 164 9.86 11.74 -15.37
N ARG A 165 9.58 11.07 -14.24
CA ARG A 165 8.26 10.57 -13.84
C ARG A 165 7.69 11.38 -12.68
N THR A 166 6.38 11.53 -12.67
CA THR A 166 5.65 12.23 -11.61
C THR A 166 5.00 11.24 -10.67
N TYR A 167 5.25 11.41 -9.38
CA TYR A 167 4.66 10.65 -8.29
C TYR A 167 3.89 11.57 -7.35
N HIS A 168 2.86 11.05 -6.71
CA HIS A 168 2.05 11.79 -5.75
C HIS A 168 2.06 11.06 -4.41
N ALA A 169 2.50 11.76 -3.37
CA ALA A 169 2.36 11.25 -2.01
C ALA A 169 0.91 11.25 -1.58
N PHE A 170 0.57 10.41 -0.61
CA PHE A 170 -0.71 10.59 0.07
C PHE A 170 -0.71 11.92 0.85
N PRO A 171 -1.83 12.67 0.92
CA PRO A 171 -1.88 13.93 1.65
C PRO A 171 -1.57 13.71 3.14
N THR A 172 -0.88 14.67 3.75
CA THR A 172 -0.71 14.72 5.20
C THR A 172 -2.04 15.04 5.90
N PRO A 173 -2.18 14.77 7.22
CA PRO A 173 -3.36 15.17 7.97
C PRO A 173 -3.70 16.65 7.80
N THR A 174 -2.72 17.54 7.90
CA THR A 174 -2.91 18.99 7.74
C THR A 174 -3.39 19.36 6.33
N GLN A 175 -2.83 18.75 5.28
CA GLN A 175 -3.26 19.00 3.90
C GLN A 175 -4.73 18.61 3.69
N LEU A 176 -5.14 17.48 4.26
CA LEU A 176 -6.49 16.97 4.11
C LEU A 176 -7.51 17.71 5.01
N ALA A 177 -7.10 18.13 6.21
CA ALA A 177 -7.89 18.93 7.14
C ALA A 177 -8.19 20.34 6.59
N ALA A 178 -7.31 20.87 5.74
CA ALA A 178 -7.48 22.16 5.08
C ALA A 178 -8.47 22.12 3.91
N ARG A 179 -9.18 21.01 3.67
CA ARG A 179 -10.17 20.86 2.60
C ARG A 179 -11.58 21.00 3.14
N THR A 180 -12.42 21.63 2.34
CA THR A 180 -13.86 21.69 2.59
C THR A 180 -14.53 20.35 2.25
N GLU A 181 -15.71 20.12 2.83
CA GLU A 181 -16.50 18.93 2.51
C GLU A 181 -16.86 18.87 1.01
N GLU A 182 -17.13 20.02 0.38
CA GLU A 182 -17.47 20.11 -1.04
C GLU A 182 -16.31 19.64 -1.93
N GLU A 183 -15.10 20.10 -1.64
CA GLU A 183 -13.86 19.67 -2.32
C GLU A 183 -13.61 18.16 -2.16
N LEU A 184 -13.85 17.60 -0.97
CA LEU A 184 -13.75 16.16 -0.73
C LEU A 184 -14.83 15.37 -1.48
N ARG A 185 -16.06 15.90 -1.57
CA ARG A 185 -17.14 15.28 -2.35
C ARG A 185 -16.87 15.30 -3.85
N ALA A 186 -16.18 16.32 -4.36
CA ALA A 186 -15.79 16.40 -5.77
C ALA A 186 -14.93 15.19 -6.19
N LEU A 187 -14.11 14.67 -5.27
CA LEU A 187 -13.30 13.45 -5.44
C LEU A 187 -14.09 12.14 -5.25
N LYS A 188 -15.43 12.19 -5.28
CA LYS A 188 -16.34 11.04 -5.24
C LYS A 188 -16.34 10.25 -3.92
N LEU A 189 -15.89 10.83 -2.81
CA LEU A 189 -15.97 10.23 -1.47
C LEU A 189 -17.42 10.01 -0.99
N GLY A 190 -18.37 10.80 -1.53
CA GLY A 190 -19.78 10.70 -1.20
C GLY A 190 -20.05 11.06 0.26
N TYR A 191 -20.86 10.26 0.96
CA TYR A 191 -21.18 10.50 2.37
C TYR A 191 -19.97 10.38 3.32
N ARG A 192 -18.85 9.85 2.84
CA ARG A 192 -17.61 9.65 3.61
C ARG A 192 -16.78 10.93 3.70
N ALA A 193 -17.03 11.92 2.84
CA ALA A 193 -16.33 13.20 2.82
C ALA A 193 -16.27 13.89 4.19
N PRO A 194 -17.38 14.10 4.94
CA PRO A 194 -17.31 14.69 6.27
C PRO A 194 -16.50 13.87 7.27
N TYR A 195 -16.50 12.53 7.16
CA TYR A 195 -15.71 11.67 8.04
C TYR A 195 -14.22 11.80 7.76
N VAL A 196 -13.84 11.81 6.48
CA VAL A 196 -12.44 12.02 6.05
C VAL A 196 -11.94 13.39 6.54
N GLY A 197 -12.71 14.46 6.31
CA GLY A 197 -12.32 15.81 6.75
C GLY A 197 -12.18 15.89 8.27
N ARG A 198 -13.18 15.40 9.02
CA ARG A 198 -13.14 15.42 10.49
C ARG A 198 -11.99 14.60 11.07
N THR A 199 -11.75 13.40 10.54
CA THR A 199 -10.64 12.55 10.97
C THR A 199 -9.29 13.22 10.68
N ALA A 200 -9.14 13.86 9.50
CA ALA A 200 -7.92 14.60 9.19
C ALA A 200 -7.68 15.74 10.17
N THR A 201 -8.71 16.51 10.54
CA THR A 201 -8.62 17.56 11.57
C THR A 201 -8.20 16.99 12.92
N MET A 202 -8.87 15.94 13.41
CA MET A 202 -8.52 15.34 14.71
C MET A 202 -7.07 14.85 14.77
N VAL A 203 -6.57 14.22 13.69
CA VAL A 203 -5.18 13.76 13.63
C VAL A 203 -4.21 14.94 13.51
N ALA A 204 -4.54 15.98 12.74
CA ALA A 204 -3.70 17.17 12.60
C ALA A 204 -3.58 17.96 13.91
N ASP A 205 -4.64 17.99 14.71
CA ASP A 205 -4.70 18.70 15.99
C ASP A 205 -4.15 17.86 17.17
N GLY A 206 -3.84 16.57 16.95
CA GLY A 206 -3.34 15.67 17.98
C GLY A 206 -4.41 15.16 18.95
N GLU A 207 -5.67 15.15 18.52
CA GLU A 207 -6.85 14.73 19.31
C GLU A 207 -7.29 13.27 19.03
N ALA A 208 -6.51 12.53 18.23
CA ALA A 208 -6.81 11.18 17.78
C ALA A 208 -6.20 10.08 18.67
#